data_AF-A0A958HXI4-F1
#
_entry.id   AF-A0A958HXI4-F1
#
_cell.length_a   1.000
_cell.length_b   1.000
_cell.length_c   1.000
_cell.angle_alpha   90.00
_cell.angle_beta   90.00
_cell.angle_gamma   90.00
#
_symmetry.space_group_name_H-M   'P 1'
#
loop_
_entity.id
_entity.type
_entity.pdbx_description
1 polymer ?
#
loop_
_entity_poly.entity_id
_entity_poly.type
_entity_poly.pdbx_seq_one_letter_code
_entity_poly.pdbx_strand_id
1 'polypeptide(L)'
;MQHHIVKQAEAELTAASLHQISVEDRLIAGLYFYERLTVDEISIVLEADTESIRASLNNVFSALLSDEPESAAKQKSSVVSAHLLG
;
A
#
# COMPACT_ATOMS: atom_id res chain seq x y z
N MET A 1 31.68 -11.22 -20.15
CA MET A 1 30.26 -11.55 -19.93
C MET A 1 29.77 -10.64 -18.81
N GLN A 2 28.98 -9.62 -19.15
CA GLN A 2 28.51 -8.63 -18.19
C GLN A 2 27.34 -9.24 -17.42
N HIS A 3 27.50 -9.45 -16.11
CA HIS A 3 26.41 -9.82 -15.23
C HIS A 3 25.50 -8.60 -15.09
N HIS A 4 24.33 -8.65 -15.72
CA HIS A 4 23.23 -7.74 -15.42
C HIS A 4 22.82 -7.98 -13.97
N ILE A 5 23.35 -7.15 -13.07
CA ILE A 5 22.86 -7.03 -11.70
C ILE A 5 21.45 -6.48 -11.82
N VAL A 6 20.47 -7.36 -11.71
CA VAL A 6 19.08 -7.01 -11.45
C VAL A 6 19.11 -6.25 -10.13
N LYS A 7 19.08 -4.91 -10.20
CA LYS A 7 18.84 -4.07 -9.03
C LYS A 7 17.41 -4.36 -8.59
N GLN A 8 17.28 -5.34 -7.70
CA GLN A 8 16.10 -5.48 -6.86
C GLN A 8 16.01 -4.15 -6.11
N ALA A 9 15.06 -3.31 -6.50
CA ALA A 9 14.76 -2.10 -5.74
C ALA A 9 14.18 -2.57 -4.41
N GLU A 10 15.05 -2.72 -3.40
CA GLU A 10 14.59 -2.87 -2.03
C GLU A 10 13.92 -1.55 -1.67
N ALA A 11 12.58 -1.56 -1.60
CA ALA A 11 11.82 -0.42 -1.16
C ALA A 11 12.17 -0.17 0.31
N GLU A 12 13.02 0.81 0.58
CA GLU A 12 13.26 1.29 1.93
C GLU A 12 12.02 2.05 2.40
N LEU A 13 11.26 1.42 3.31
CA LEU A 13 10.12 2.02 3.97
C LEU A 13 10.57 3.09 4.95
N THR A 14 10.47 4.36 4.58
CA THR A 14 10.78 5.46 5.52
C THR A 14 9.67 5.62 6.56
N ALA A 15 10.03 6.11 7.75
CA ALA A 15 9.05 6.44 8.79
C ALA A 15 7.99 7.45 8.31
N ALA A 16 8.38 8.39 7.44
CA ALA A 16 7.46 9.37 6.86
C ALA A 16 6.41 8.70 5.95
N SER A 17 6.83 7.73 5.12
CA SER A 17 5.93 6.99 4.23
C SER A 17 4.99 6.06 5.01
N LEU A 18 5.48 5.46 6.11
CA LEU A 18 4.66 4.64 7.01
C LEU A 18 3.58 5.46 7.75
N HIS A 19 3.80 6.74 8.03
CA HIS A 19 2.80 7.60 8.68
C HIS A 19 1.59 7.90 7.79
N GLN A 20 1.70 7.73 6.47
CA GLN A 20 0.63 8.00 5.51
C GLN A 20 -0.37 6.84 5.35
N ILE A 21 -0.04 5.66 5.88
CA ILE A 21 -0.86 4.45 5.80
C ILE A 21 -1.47 4.07 7.16
N SER A 22 -2.52 3.26 7.13
CA SER A 22 -3.25 2.83 8.34
C SER A 22 -2.35 2.00 9.27
N VAL A 23 -2.71 1.88 10.55
CA VAL A 23 -1.94 1.07 11.52
C VAL A 23 -1.90 -0.40 11.09
N GLU A 24 -3.00 -0.90 10.56
CA GLU A 24 -3.12 -2.28 10.07
C GLU A 24 -2.21 -2.51 8.85
N ASP A 25 -2.22 -1.58 7.90
CA ASP A 25 -1.33 -1.64 6.73
C ASP A 25 0.16 -1.54 7.12
N ARG A 26 0.50 -0.77 8.16
CA ARG A 26 1.87 -0.72 8.69
C ARG A 26 2.29 -2.06 9.30
N LEU A 27 1.38 -2.74 9.99
CA LEU A 27 1.66 -4.06 10.55
C LEU A 27 1.93 -5.08 9.44
N ILE A 28 1.05 -5.12 8.43
CA ILE A 28 1.20 -5.99 7.26
C ILE A 28 2.50 -5.69 6.51
N ALA A 29 2.82 -4.41 6.28
CA ALA A 29 4.08 -3.99 5.68
C ALA A 29 5.29 -4.42 6.55
N GLY A 30 5.17 -4.28 7.87
CA GLY A 30 6.16 -4.76 8.85
C GLY A 30 6.52 -6.22 8.64
N LEU A 31 5.49 -7.07 8.67
CA LEU A 31 5.63 -8.52 8.51
C LEU A 31 6.19 -8.91 7.12
N TYR A 32 5.80 -8.19 6.07
CA TYR A 32 6.24 -8.50 4.71
C TYR A 32 7.67 -8.03 4.41
N PHE A 33 8.00 -6.77 4.67
CA PHE A 33 9.28 -6.20 4.25
C PHE A 33 10.41 -6.45 5.25
N TYR A 34 10.12 -6.40 6.55
CA TYR A 34 11.14 -6.52 7.59
C TYR A 34 11.29 -7.96 8.07
N GLU A 35 10.19 -8.64 8.37
CA GLU A 35 10.21 -10.05 8.80
C GLU A 35 10.28 -11.03 7.61
N ARG A 36 10.15 -10.53 6.37
CA ARG A 36 10.23 -11.31 5.12
C ARG A 36 9.24 -12.47 5.04
N LEU A 37 8.09 -12.35 5.74
CA LEU A 37 7.02 -13.34 5.68
C LEU A 37 6.29 -13.28 4.33
N THR A 38 5.86 -14.44 3.86
CA THR A 38 4.99 -14.57 2.69
C THR A 38 3.55 -14.16 3.03
N VAL A 39 2.75 -13.85 2.01
CA VAL A 39 1.32 -13.53 2.17
C VAL A 39 0.58 -14.63 2.95
N ASP A 40 0.90 -15.89 2.68
CA ASP A 40 0.25 -17.03 3.31
C ASP A 40 0.64 -17.12 4.80
N GLU A 41 1.92 -16.91 5.14
CA GLU A 41 2.38 -16.84 6.54
C GLU A 41 1.75 -15.67 7.30
N ILE A 42 1.66 -14.50 6.67
CA ILE A 42 0.99 -13.33 7.25
C ILE A 42 -0.50 -13.62 7.49
N SER A 43 -1.17 -14.30 6.55
CA SER A 43 -2.57 -14.69 6.69
C SER A 43 -2.81 -15.59 7.91
N ILE A 44 -1.86 -16.48 8.22
CA ILE A 44 -1.89 -17.33 9.42
C ILE A 44 -1.66 -16.50 10.67
N VAL A 45 -0.66 -15.62 10.68
CA VAL A 45 -0.30 -14.78 11.83
C VAL A 45 -1.43 -13.82 12.21
N LEU A 46 -2.10 -13.24 11.22
CA LEU A 46 -3.15 -12.24 11.41
C LEU A 46 -4.56 -12.84 11.42
N GLU A 47 -4.70 -14.16 11.25
CA GLU A 47 -5.99 -14.86 11.12
C GLU A 47 -6.92 -14.19 10.09
N ALA A 48 -6.34 -13.74 8.98
CA ALA A 48 -7.02 -13.01 7.92
C ALA A 48 -6.92 -13.77 6.59
N ASP A 49 -7.79 -13.46 5.63
CA ASP A 49 -7.74 -14.10 4.32
C ASP A 49 -6.61 -13.54 3.45
N THR A 50 -6.01 -14.39 2.62
CA THR A 50 -4.87 -14.01 1.77
C THR A 50 -5.20 -12.94 0.73
N GLU A 51 -6.47 -12.77 0.36
CA GLU A 51 -6.90 -11.77 -0.62
C GLU A 51 -6.90 -10.37 0.01
N SER A 52 -7.40 -10.24 1.24
CA SER A 52 -7.31 -9.04 2.06
C SER A 52 -5.86 -8.64 2.33
N ILE A 53 -4.97 -9.58 2.66
CA ILE A 53 -3.54 -9.28 2.83
C ILE A 53 -2.93 -8.74 1.53
N ARG A 54 -3.24 -9.32 0.37
CA ARG A 54 -2.78 -8.80 -0.94
C ARG A 54 -3.33 -7.40 -1.20
N ALA A 55 -4.60 -7.16 -0.91
CA ALA A 55 -5.23 -5.86 -1.09
C ALA A 55 -4.55 -4.79 -0.23
N SER A 56 -4.29 -5.08 1.05
CA SER A 56 -3.53 -4.19 1.93
C SER A 56 -2.11 -3.93 1.43
N LEU A 57 -1.38 -4.96 1.01
CA LEU A 57 -0.04 -4.76 0.43
C LEU A 57 -0.10 -3.87 -0.82
N ASN A 58 -1.08 -4.06 -1.71
CA ASN A 58 -1.26 -3.19 -2.88
C ASN A 58 -1.54 -1.74 -2.49
N ASN A 59 -2.32 -1.51 -1.43
CA ASN A 59 -2.57 -0.16 -0.91
C ASN A 59 -1.29 0.46 -0.35
N VAL A 60 -0.50 -0.33 0.39
CA VAL A 60 0.83 0.10 0.88
C VAL A 60 1.71 0.49 -0.30
N PHE A 61 1.92 -0.40 -1.28
CA PHE A 61 2.74 -0.10 -2.45
C PHE A 61 2.25 1.16 -3.17
N SER A 62 0.94 1.30 -3.34
CA SER A 62 0.34 2.47 -4.00
C SER A 62 0.64 3.75 -3.22
N ALA A 63 0.48 3.74 -1.89
CA ALA A 63 0.79 4.88 -1.04
C ALA A 63 2.29 5.25 -1.08
N LEU A 64 3.18 4.25 -1.11
CA LEU A 64 4.63 4.47 -1.18
C LEU A 64 5.09 4.99 -2.55
N LEU A 65 4.45 4.55 -3.62
CA LEU A 65 4.77 4.96 -4.99
C LEU A 65 4.11 6.27 -5.39
N SER A 66 3.10 6.73 -4.65
CA SER A 66 2.38 7.99 -4.90
C SER A 66 3.14 9.24 -4.46
N ASP A 67 4.45 9.15 -4.19
CA ASP A 67 5.34 10.28 -3.88
C ASP A 67 5.60 11.21 -5.11
N GLU A 68 4.63 11.34 -6.02
CA GLU A 68 4.45 12.58 -6.80
C GLU A 68 3.44 13.47 -6.05
N PRO A 69 3.81 14.70 -5.66
CA PRO A 69 3.04 15.51 -4.72
C PRO A 69 1.74 16.11 -5.29
N GLU A 70 1.15 15.56 -6.35
CA GLU A 70 0.07 16.26 -7.07
C GLU A 70 -0.99 15.36 -7.73
N SER A 71 -1.57 14.36 -7.05
CA SER A 71 -2.80 13.74 -7.62
C SER A 71 -3.79 13.07 -6.65
N ALA A 72 -3.81 13.42 -5.36
CA ALA A 72 -4.84 12.91 -4.44
C ALA A 72 -5.95 13.95 -4.10
N ALA A 73 -5.86 15.19 -4.60
CA ALA A 73 -6.79 16.27 -4.27
C ALA A 73 -8.06 16.34 -5.17
N LYS A 74 -8.26 15.41 -6.11
CA LYS A 74 -9.42 15.45 -7.01
C LYS A 74 -10.13 14.10 -7.15
N GLN A 75 -10.62 13.54 -6.05
CA GLN A 75 -11.70 12.54 -6.13
C GLN A 75 -12.70 12.59 -4.96
N LYS A 76 -12.85 13.76 -4.33
CA LYS A 76 -13.97 14.07 -3.42
C LYS A 76 -14.69 15.34 -3.86
N SER A 77 -15.26 15.35 -5.05
CA SER A 77 -16.33 16.30 -5.39
C SER A 77 -16.98 15.90 -6.70
N SER A 78 -18.08 15.16 -6.63
CA SER A 78 -19.30 15.41 -7.42
C SER A 78 -20.23 14.19 -7.37
N VAL A 79 -20.76 13.86 -6.19
CA VAL A 79 -22.02 13.10 -6.09
C VAL A 79 -22.88 13.67 -4.96
N VAL A 80 -23.30 14.93 -5.09
CA VAL A 80 -24.55 15.54 -4.57
C VAL A 80 -24.69 16.84 -5.38
N SER A 81 -25.62 17.01 -6.32
CA SER A 81 -27.05 17.21 -6.06
C SER A 81 -27.89 16.81 -7.28
N ALA A 82 -28.64 15.71 -7.15
CA ALA A 82 -29.85 15.50 -7.93
C ALA A 82 -31.03 16.08 -7.14
N HIS A 83 -31.22 17.40 -7.18
CA HIS A 83 -32.53 18.00 -6.93
C HIS A 83 -32.56 19.48 -7.37
N LEU A 84 -33.66 19.85 -8.02
CA LEU A 84 -34.12 21.18 -8.41
C LEU A 84 -33.62 21.72 -9.76
N LEU A 85 -34.53 21.64 -10.74
CA LEU A 85 -34.93 22.60 -11.79
C LEU A 85 -35.58 21.70 -12.86
N GLY A 86 -36.91 21.59 -12.93
CA GLY A 86 -37.79 22.59 -13.53
C GLY A 86 -38.39 21.96 -14.78
#